data_AF-A0A2G5P2A4-F1
#
_entry.id   AF-A0A2G5P2A4-F1
#
_cell.length_a   1.000
_cell.length_b   1.000
_cell.length_c   1.000
_cell.angle_alpha   90.00
_cell.angle_beta   90.00
_cell.angle_gamma   90.00
#
_symmetry.space_group_name_H-M   'P 1'
#
loop_
_entity.id
_entity.type
_entity.pdbx_description
1 polymer ?
#
loop_
_entity_poly.entity_id
_entity_poly.type
_entity_poly.pdbx_seq_one_letter_code
_entity_poly.pdbx_strand_id
1 'polypeptide(L)'
;VEYSGMSYAMFMLAEYGNMILIGTLASLFFMGGWSAPFALLEVGGTIGGFIGFFWLFLKAFLFVTFFIWVRGTFPRYRYDQIMRLGWKVFIPL
;
A
#
# COMPACT_ATOMS: atom_id res chain seq x y z
N VAL A 1 7.01 19.10 -17.46
CA VAL A 1 8.44 18.85 -17.13
C VAL A 1 8.97 17.90 -18.18
N GLU A 2 9.99 18.34 -18.92
CA GLU A 2 10.56 17.63 -20.08
C GLU A 2 11.31 16.37 -19.63
N TYR A 3 10.59 15.26 -19.52
CA TYR A 3 11.21 13.95 -19.32
C TYR A 3 11.31 13.25 -20.68
N SER A 4 12.52 12.82 -21.03
CA SER A 4 12.74 11.83 -22.10
C SER A 4 11.92 10.56 -21.80
N GLY A 5 11.50 9.83 -22.84
CA GLY A 5 10.63 8.66 -22.70
C GLY A 5 11.14 7.62 -21.69
N MET A 6 12.46 7.41 -21.59
CA MET A 6 13.04 6.52 -20.59
C MET A 6 12.99 7.07 -19.16
N SER A 7 13.26 8.37 -18.95
CA SER A 7 13.23 8.95 -17.61
C SER A 7 11.80 9.08 -17.07
N TYR A 8 10.83 9.31 -17.95
CA TYR A 8 9.41 9.23 -17.60
C TYR A 8 8.99 7.81 -17.18
N ALA A 9 9.42 6.79 -17.94
CA ALA A 9 9.12 5.40 -17.62
C ALA A 9 9.68 4.98 -16.26
N MET A 10 10.93 5.35 -15.96
CA MET A 10 11.55 5.05 -14.66
C MET A 10 10.87 5.79 -13.50
N PHE A 11 10.47 7.05 -13.71
CA PHE A 11 9.71 7.81 -12.71
C PHE A 11 8.36 7.16 -12.40
N MET A 12 7.60 6.79 -13.43
CA MET A 12 6.31 6.13 -13.24
C MET A 12 6.47 4.77 -12.58
N LEU A 13 7.44 3.97 -13.01
CA LEU A 13 7.76 2.68 -12.40
C LEU A 13 8.11 2.83 -10.91
N ALA A 14 8.87 3.86 -10.54
CA ALA A 14 9.17 4.16 -9.15
C ALA A 14 7.93 4.58 -8.34
N GLU A 15 7.03 5.40 -8.90
CA GLU A 15 5.78 5.79 -8.24
C GLU A 15 4.89 4.56 -7.96
N TYR A 16 4.67 3.70 -8.96
CA TYR A 16 3.90 2.47 -8.79
C TYR A 16 4.58 1.45 -7.88
N GLY A 17 5.91 1.33 -7.97
CA GLY A 17 6.71 0.49 -7.08
C GLY A 17 6.59 0.90 -5.61
N ASN A 18 6.64 2.21 -5.33
CA ASN A 18 6.45 2.74 -3.98
C ASN A 18 5.04 2.47 -3.44
N MET A 19 4.00 2.58 -4.27
CA MET A 19 2.63 2.26 -3.85
C MET A 19 2.48 0.79 -3.44
N ILE A 20 3.07 -0.15 -4.20
CA ILE A 20 3.07 -1.58 -3.87
C ILE A 20 3.88 -1.84 -2.59
N LEU A 21 5.05 -1.21 -2.44
CA LEU A 21 5.90 -1.35 -1.27
C LEU A 21 5.18 -0.88 -0.01
N ILE A 22 4.58 0.31 -0.02
CA ILE A 22 3.82 0.86 1.11
C ILE A 22 2.60 -0.02 1.42
N GLY A 23 1.87 -0.50 0.41
CA GLY A 23 0.75 -1.42 0.61
C GLY A 23 1.16 -2.75 1.24
N THR A 24 2.33 -3.28 0.86
CA THR A 24 2.91 -4.50 1.46
C THR A 24 3.34 -4.26 2.90
N LEU A 25 4.01 -3.14 3.19
CA LEU A 25 4.40 -2.76 4.56
C LEU A 25 3.19 -2.52 5.46
N ALA A 26 2.14 -1.88 4.96
CA ALA A 26 0.89 -1.67 5.70
C ALA A 26 0.21 -3.00 6.05
N SER A 27 0.17 -3.94 5.10
CA SER A 27 -0.33 -5.30 5.33
C SER A 27 0.48 -6.05 6.41
N LEU A 28 1.80 -5.90 6.41
CA LEU A 28 2.69 -6.50 7.41
C LEU A 28 2.47 -5.91 8.81
N PHE A 29 2.48 -4.59 8.95
CA PHE A 29 2.45 -3.94 10.26
C PHE A 29 1.05 -3.90 10.88
N PHE A 30 0.00 -3.70 10.09
CA PHE A 30 -1.36 -3.49 10.62
C PHE A 30 -2.29 -4.69 10.47
N MET A 31 -2.09 -5.55 9.47
CA MET A 31 -2.99 -6.70 9.19
C MET A 31 -2.36 -8.07 9.46
N GLY A 32 -1.26 -8.12 10.20
CA GLY A 32 -0.62 -9.39 10.60
C GLY A 32 0.13 -10.11 9.48
N GLY A 33 0.32 -9.47 8.32
CA GLY A 33 1.15 -9.98 7.24
C GLY A 33 0.71 -11.36 6.74
N TRP A 34 1.48 -12.37 7.14
CA TRP A 34 1.39 -13.77 6.72
C TRP A 34 0.35 -14.58 7.49
N SER A 35 -0.20 -14.05 8.59
CA SER A 35 -1.21 -14.75 9.37
C SER A 35 -2.56 -14.75 8.66
N ALA A 36 -3.25 -15.90 8.73
CA ALA A 36 -4.63 -16.01 8.28
C ALA A 36 -5.54 -15.21 9.24
N PRO A 37 -6.56 -14.49 8.72
CA PRO A 37 -7.51 -13.75 9.57
C PRO A 37 -8.38 -14.66 10.45
N PHE A 38 -8.43 -15.97 10.15
CA PHE A 38 -9.12 -16.97 10.94
C PHE A 38 -8.14 -18.08 11.35
N ALA A 39 -8.03 -18.35 12.66
CA ALA A 39 -7.20 -19.44 13.21
C ALA A 39 -7.55 -20.83 12.66
N LEU A 40 -8.75 -20.99 12.08
CA LEU A 40 -9.23 -22.22 11.42
C LEU A 40 -8.53 -22.53 10.08
N LEU A 41 -7.85 -21.56 9.48
CA LEU A 41 -7.15 -21.69 8.19
C LEU A 41 -5.61 -21.70 8.35
N GLU A 42 -5.10 -21.68 9.58
CA GLU A 42 -3.66 -21.86 9.84
C GLU A 42 -3.29 -23.33 9.67
N VAL A 43 -2.99 -23.71 8.43
CA VAL A 43 -2.44 -25.03 8.11
C VAL A 43 -0.92 -24.94 8.30
N GLY A 44 -0.39 -25.61 9.32
CA GLY A 44 1.06 -25.75 9.51
C GLY A 44 1.71 -26.62 8.43
N GLY A 45 2.91 -26.24 7.97
CA GLY A 45 3.72 -26.99 7.00
C GLY A 45 4.16 -26.15 5.78
N THR A 46 4.82 -26.78 4.81
CA THR A 46 5.28 -26.14 3.57
C THR A 46 4.13 -25.56 2.73
N ILE A 47 2.94 -26.15 2.83
CA ILE A 47 1.69 -25.68 2.20
C ILE A 47 1.19 -24.40 2.90
N GLY A 48 1.39 -24.27 4.21
CA GLY A 48 1.08 -23.07 4.98
C GLY A 48 1.88 -21.84 4.54
N GLY A 49 3.13 -22.03 4.09
CA GLY A 49 3.96 -20.96 3.55
C GLY A 49 3.40 -20.37 2.24
N PHE A 50 2.92 -21.23 1.33
CA PHE A 50 2.29 -20.78 0.08
C PHE A 50 0.95 -20.07 0.35
N ILE A 51 0.16 -20.58 1.30
CA ILE A 51 -1.12 -19.97 1.71
C ILE A 51 -0.87 -18.62 2.42
N GLY A 52 0.19 -18.52 3.24
CA GLY A 52 0.60 -17.27 3.89
C GLY A 52 1.05 -16.21 2.89
N PHE A 53 1.79 -16.60 1.85
CA PHE A 53 2.16 -15.68 0.76
C PHE A 53 0.93 -15.21 -0.03
N PHE A 54 -0.02 -16.12 -0.31
CA PHE A 54 -1.28 -15.76 -0.96
C PHE A 54 -2.09 -14.76 -0.11
N TRP A 55 -2.12 -14.92 1.22
CA TRP A 55 -2.79 -13.97 2.10
C TRP A 55 -2.11 -12.61 2.15
N LEU A 56 -0.77 -12.58 2.20
CA LEU A 56 -0.02 -11.33 2.11
C LEU A 56 -0.33 -10.62 0.79
N PHE A 57 -0.31 -11.34 -0.34
CA PHE A 57 -0.59 -10.80 -1.66
C PHE A 57 -2.03 -10.28 -1.77
N LEU A 58 -3.02 -11.02 -1.25
CA LEU A 58 -4.41 -10.58 -1.26
C LEU A 58 -4.62 -9.31 -0.44
N LYS A 59 -4.05 -9.25 0.78
CA LYS A 59 -4.13 -8.05 1.63
C LYS A 59 -3.42 -6.86 0.98
N ALA A 60 -2.23 -7.08 0.41
CA ALA A 60 -1.48 -6.04 -0.31
C ALA A 60 -2.26 -5.55 -1.54
N PHE A 61 -2.90 -6.46 -2.29
CA PHE A 61 -3.76 -6.11 -3.42
C PHE A 61 -4.94 -5.24 -2.98
N LEU A 62 -5.60 -5.58 -1.88
CA LEU A 62 -6.67 -4.75 -1.30
C LEU A 62 -6.19 -3.33 -0.94
N PHE A 63 -5.00 -3.19 -0.35
CA PHE A 63 -4.43 -1.88 -0.07
C PHE A 63 -4.12 -1.09 -1.34
N VAL A 64 -3.54 -1.73 -2.37
CA VAL A 64 -3.28 -1.07 -3.65
C VAL A 64 -4.58 -0.65 -4.33
N THR A 65 -5.60 -1.50 -4.34
CA THR A 65 -6.94 -1.15 -4.83
C THR A 65 -7.52 0.02 -4.05
N PHE A 66 -7.36 0.05 -2.72
CA PHE A 66 -7.79 1.17 -1.90
C PHE A 66 -7.05 2.47 -2.26
N PHE A 67 -5.73 2.44 -2.47
CA PHE A 67 -4.98 3.62 -2.92
C PHE A 67 -5.46 4.15 -4.27
N ILE A 68 -5.79 3.26 -5.21
CA ILE A 68 -6.35 3.64 -6.51
C ILE A 68 -7.74 4.27 -6.31
N TRP A 69 -8.57 3.70 -5.44
CA TRP A 69 -9.91 4.22 -5.15
C TRP A 69 -9.85 5.61 -4.49
N VAL A 70 -8.95 5.81 -3.53
CA VAL A 70 -8.68 7.12 -2.90
C VAL A 70 -8.26 8.14 -3.96
N ARG A 71 -7.35 7.78 -4.88
CA ARG A 71 -6.92 8.65 -5.98
C ARG A 71 -8.08 9.09 -6.89
N GLY A 72 -9.09 8.23 -7.07
CA GLY A 72 -10.28 8.55 -7.85
C GLY A 72 -11.36 9.34 -7.11
N THR A 73 -11.45 9.20 -5.78
CA THR A 73 -12.55 9.77 -4.99
C THR A 73 -12.25 11.17 -4.47
N PHE A 74 -11.00 11.48 -4.12
CA PHE A 74 -10.66 12.76 -3.51
C PHE A 74 -10.39 13.85 -4.56
N PRO A 75 -11.02 15.03 -4.42
CA PRO A 75 -10.63 16.23 -5.17
C PRO A 75 -9.17 16.60 -4.90
N ARG A 76 -8.51 17.20 -5.90
CA ARG A 76 -7.10 17.61 -5.76
C ARG A 76 -6.93 18.62 -4.64
N TYR A 77 -6.27 18.23 -3.56
CA TYR A 77 -5.94 19.13 -2.44
C TYR A 77 -4.79 20.07 -2.79
N ARG A 78 -4.87 21.31 -2.33
CA ARG A 78 -3.79 22.29 -2.44
C ARG A 78 -2.69 21.98 -1.42
N TYR A 79 -1.44 22.29 -1.77
CA TYR A 79 -0.26 22.07 -0.94
C TYR A 79 -0.42 22.59 0.50
N ASP A 80 -0.97 23.79 0.66
CA ASP A 80 -1.17 24.42 1.98
C ASP A 80 -2.14 23.64 2.89
N GLN A 81 -3.14 22.98 2.30
CA GLN A 81 -4.11 22.18 3.03
C GLN A 81 -3.46 20.88 3.52
N ILE A 82 -2.58 20.27 2.71
CA ILE A 82 -1.82 19.06 3.07
C ILE A 82 -0.82 19.38 4.19
N MET A 83 -0.10 20.50 4.09
CA MET A 83 0.84 20.93 5.11
C MET A 83 0.13 21.20 6.44
N ARG A 84 -1.04 21.83 6.40
CA ARG A 84 -1.85 22.07 7.60
C ARG A 84 -2.33 20.75 8.23
N LEU A 85 -2.74 19.77 7.44
CA LEU A 85 -3.16 18.46 7.93
C LEU A 85 -1.99 17.72 8.62
N GLY A 86 -0.83 17.68 7.98
CA GLY A 86 0.38 17.05 8.51
C GLY A 86 0.81 17.67 9.85
N TRP A 87 0.99 18.99 9.88
CA TRP A 87 1.55 19.66 11.05
C TRP A 87 0.57 19.91 12.19
N LYS A 88 -0.71 20.12 11.90
CA LYS A 88 -1.69 20.45 12.95
C LYS A 88 -2.50 19.27 13.44
N VAL A 89 -2.59 18.18 12.67
CA VAL A 89 -3.44 17.03 13.02
C VAL A 89 -2.61 15.78 13.29
N PHE A 90 -1.69 15.38 12.39
CA PHE A 90 -0.99 14.10 12.54
C PHE A 90 0.18 14.09 13.53
N ILE A 91 0.89 15.21 13.72
CA ILE A 91 2.00 15.30 14.69
C ILE A 91 1.53 15.33 16.16
N PRO A 92 0.46 16.05 16.54
CA PRO A 92 0.00 16.08 17.93
C PRO A 92 -0.88 14.89 18.36
N LEU A 93 -1.23 13.99 17.43
CA LEU A 93 -1.96 12.74 17.67
C LEU A 93 -0.98 11.58 17.87
#